data_AF-A0AAJ1HYT9-F1
#
_entry.id   AF-A0AAJ1HYT9-F1
#
_cell.length_a   1.000
_cell.length_b   1.000
_cell.length_c   1.000
_cell.angle_alpha   90.00
_cell.angle_beta   90.00
_cell.angle_gamma   90.00
#
_symmetry.space_group_name_H-M   'P 1'
#
loop_
_entity.id
_entity.type
_entity.pdbx_description
1 polymer ?
#
loop_
_entity_poly.entity_id
_entity_poly.type
_entity_poly.pdbx_seq_one_letter_code
_entity_poly.pdbx_strand_id
1 'polypeptide(L)'
;MMNRKTALAVMLGLSALAFNASAHGPSKAQYGGVVQTASDLSFELANEGDKAALYIVDHDAPADASKMSGKLAILNGTEKSEVELKPVGGNKLEATTKLVSGARVVATVTTAEGKVITVRFKAK
;
A
#
# COMPACT_ATOMS: atom_id res chain seq x y z
N MET A 1 47.22 49.50 -10.67
CA MET A 1 46.52 50.16 -11.80
C MET A 1 45.84 49.09 -12.65
N MET A 2 44.50 49.16 -12.77
CA MET A 2 43.64 48.90 -13.95
C MET A 2 44.22 48.04 -15.11
N ASN A 3 43.53 47.09 -15.78
CA ASN A 3 42.15 47.18 -16.27
C ASN A 3 41.60 45.87 -16.90
N ARG A 4 40.26 45.82 -16.93
CA ARG A 4 39.27 44.82 -17.42
C ARG A 4 39.44 44.35 -18.88
N LYS A 5 39.04 43.09 -19.19
CA LYS A 5 38.15 42.72 -20.34
C LYS A 5 37.38 41.42 -20.05
N THR A 6 36.06 41.49 -20.25
CA THR A 6 35.03 40.44 -20.15
C THR A 6 35.11 39.43 -21.31
N ALA A 7 34.84 38.15 -21.03
CA ALA A 7 34.39 37.19 -22.05
C ALA A 7 33.24 36.35 -21.47
N LEU A 8 32.07 36.52 -22.08
CA LEU A 8 30.79 35.87 -21.81
C LEU A 8 30.74 34.58 -22.65
N ALA A 9 30.48 33.41 -22.07
CA ALA A 9 30.21 32.20 -22.87
C ALA A 9 29.33 31.18 -22.13
N VAL A 10 28.03 31.28 -22.44
CA VAL A 10 27.02 30.22 -22.62
C VAL A 10 26.90 29.15 -21.52
N MET A 11 25.90 29.36 -20.66
CA MET A 11 25.29 28.36 -19.80
C MET A 11 24.34 27.50 -20.64
N LEU A 12 24.79 26.32 -21.10
CA LEU A 12 23.91 25.31 -21.68
C LEU A 12 23.34 24.45 -20.55
N GLY A 13 22.15 24.83 -20.09
CA GLY A 13 21.35 24.01 -19.18
C GLY A 13 20.89 22.74 -19.89
N LEU A 14 21.44 21.59 -19.50
CA LEU A 14 20.79 20.31 -19.74
C LEU A 14 19.69 20.13 -18.69
N SER A 15 18.52 20.70 -18.96
CA SER A 15 17.30 20.37 -18.22
C SER A 15 16.85 18.95 -18.57
N ALA A 16 16.58 18.19 -17.52
CA ALA A 16 16.32 16.77 -17.50
C ALA A 16 15.13 16.31 -18.34
N LEU A 17 15.29 15.17 -19.01
CA LEU A 17 14.18 14.25 -19.25
C LEU A 17 14.26 13.15 -18.19
N ALA A 18 13.70 13.43 -17.01
CA ALA A 18 13.36 12.37 -16.08
C ALA A 18 12.19 11.60 -16.69
N PHE A 19 12.50 10.56 -17.45
CA PHE A 19 11.52 9.55 -17.81
C PHE A 19 11.08 8.87 -16.51
N ASN A 20 9.96 9.34 -15.94
CA ASN A 20 9.22 8.57 -14.96
C ASN A 20 8.65 7.36 -15.71
N ALA A 21 9.43 6.30 -15.81
CA ALA A 21 8.92 5.00 -16.16
C ALA A 21 7.95 4.61 -15.03
N SER A 22 6.64 4.72 -15.27
CA SER A 22 5.62 4.07 -14.44
C SER A 22 5.73 2.56 -14.64
N ALA A 23 6.78 1.98 -14.07
CA ALA A 23 6.82 0.55 -13.81
C ALA A 23 5.66 0.25 -12.85
N HIS A 24 4.78 -0.69 -13.20
CA HIS A 24 3.69 -1.18 -12.35
C HIS A 24 4.25 -1.99 -11.16
N GLY A 25 5.04 -1.33 -10.31
CA GLY A 25 5.39 -1.81 -8.99
C GLY A 25 4.21 -1.61 -8.03
N PRO A 26 4.20 -2.29 -6.87
CA PRO A 26 3.15 -2.08 -5.88
C PRO A 26 3.05 -0.60 -5.54
N SER A 27 1.82 -0.10 -5.47
CA SER A 27 1.53 1.30 -5.14
C SER A 27 2.27 1.70 -3.86
N LYS A 28 2.75 2.94 -3.79
CA LYS A 28 3.40 3.44 -2.57
C LYS A 28 2.42 3.38 -1.40
N ALA A 29 2.88 2.91 -0.24
CA ALA A 29 2.10 2.94 1.01
C ALA A 29 1.63 4.37 1.33
N GLN A 30 0.34 4.52 1.57
CA GLN A 30 -0.35 5.77 1.88
C GLN A 30 -0.73 5.89 3.37
N TYR A 31 -0.89 4.76 4.05
CA TYR A 31 -1.34 4.64 5.45
C TYR A 31 -0.24 4.08 6.36
N GLY A 32 1.02 4.13 5.92
CA GLY A 32 2.18 3.69 6.70
C GLY A 32 2.34 2.17 6.80
N GLY A 33 1.51 1.40 6.09
CA GLY A 33 1.46 -0.04 6.09
C GLY A 33 2.39 -0.71 5.08
N VAL A 34 2.05 -1.95 4.74
CA VAL A 34 2.74 -2.76 3.72
C VAL A 34 1.78 -2.99 2.56
N VAL A 35 2.23 -2.66 1.36
CA VAL A 35 1.43 -2.80 0.13
C VAL A 35 1.77 -4.11 -0.58
N GLN A 36 0.74 -4.77 -1.08
CA GLN A 36 0.82 -5.94 -1.95
C GLN A 36 -0.21 -5.82 -3.06
N THR A 37 0.11 -6.29 -4.26
CA THR A 37 -0.80 -6.27 -5.40
C THR A 37 -1.25 -7.70 -5.71
N ALA A 38 -2.55 -7.89 -5.93
CA ALA A 38 -3.13 -9.16 -6.35
C ALA A 38 -4.42 -8.91 -7.12
N SER A 39 -4.64 -9.67 -8.20
CA SER A 39 -5.87 -9.53 -9.00
C SER A 39 -6.12 -8.08 -9.47
N ASP A 40 -5.06 -7.38 -9.91
CA ASP A 40 -5.08 -5.99 -10.37
C ASP A 40 -5.51 -4.95 -9.32
N LEU A 41 -5.68 -5.38 -8.06
CA LEU A 41 -5.92 -4.51 -6.91
C LEU A 41 -4.66 -4.38 -6.06
N SER A 42 -4.45 -3.20 -5.50
CA SER A 42 -3.46 -2.93 -4.45
C SER A 42 -4.12 -2.99 -3.08
N PHE A 43 -3.46 -3.68 -2.16
CA PHE A 43 -3.90 -3.85 -0.78
C PHE A 43 -2.82 -3.32 0.15
N GLU A 44 -3.17 -2.39 1.03
CA GLU A 44 -2.28 -1.89 2.08
C GLU A 44 -2.75 -2.38 3.45
N LEU A 45 -1.93 -3.20 4.10
CA LEU A 45 -2.15 -3.62 5.48
C LEU A 45 -1.42 -2.66 6.43
N ALA A 46 -2.17 -1.89 7.20
CA ALA A 46 -1.67 -0.91 8.16
C ALA A 46 -2.06 -1.28 9.60
N ASN A 47 -1.21 -0.87 10.54
CA ASN A 47 -1.48 -0.97 11.97
C ASN A 47 -2.00 0.38 12.47
N GLU A 48 -3.23 0.40 12.98
CA GLU A 48 -3.90 1.60 13.48
C GLU A 48 -4.26 1.42 14.96
N GLY A 49 -3.23 1.36 15.80
CA GLY A 49 -3.39 1.21 17.25
C GLY A 49 -3.71 -0.22 17.66
N ASP A 50 -4.94 -0.46 18.10
CA ASP A 50 -5.47 -1.79 18.45
C ASP A 50 -6.20 -2.47 17.28
N LYS A 51 -6.03 -1.92 16.07
CA LYS A 51 -6.72 -2.35 14.86
C LYS A 51 -5.77 -2.65 13.72
N ALA A 52 -6.15 -3.65 12.92
CA ALA A 52 -5.57 -3.89 11.61
C ALA A 52 -6.51 -3.32 10.55
N ALA A 53 -5.98 -2.44 9.69
CA ALA A 53 -6.70 -1.85 8.58
C ALA A 53 -6.17 -2.41 7.26
N LEU A 54 -7.08 -2.84 6.38
CA LEU A 54 -6.78 -3.23 5.01
C LEU A 54 -7.42 -2.22 4.06
N TYR A 55 -6.59 -1.39 3.42
CA TYR A 55 -7.01 -0.45 2.40
C TYR A 55 -6.93 -1.09 1.02
N ILE A 56 -7.89 -0.80 0.16
CA ILE A 56 -8.01 -1.40 -1.17
C ILE A 56 -7.99 -0.28 -2.21
N VAL A 57 -7.16 -0.44 -3.24
CA VAL A 57 -6.99 0.53 -4.33
C VAL A 57 -7.09 -0.23 -5.65
N ASP A 58 -7.88 0.30 -6.56
CA ASP A 58 -8.07 -0.19 -7.92
C ASP A 58 -7.47 0.82 -8.90
N HIS A 59 -6.38 0.46 -9.59
CA HIS A 59 -5.68 1.33 -10.54
C HIS A 59 -5.50 2.78 -10.03
N ASP A 60 -4.92 2.92 -8.83
CA ASP A 60 -4.65 4.19 -8.12
C ASP A 60 -5.87 4.96 -7.59
N ALA A 61 -7.10 4.44 -7.79
CA ALA A 61 -8.32 4.97 -7.20
C ALA A 61 -8.75 4.16 -5.96
N PRO A 62 -9.29 4.81 -4.91
CA PRO A 62 -9.89 4.09 -3.79
C PRO A 62 -11.03 3.17 -4.26
N ALA A 63 -10.94 1.87 -3.98
CA ALA A 63 -12.02 0.93 -4.28
C ALA A 63 -13.19 1.11 -3.29
N ASP A 64 -14.43 0.86 -3.70
CA ASP A 64 -15.55 0.81 -2.74
C ASP A 64 -15.54 -0.52 -1.98
N ALA A 65 -15.12 -0.48 -0.71
CA ALA A 65 -15.06 -1.65 0.15
C ALA A 65 -16.38 -1.96 0.87
N SER A 66 -17.44 -1.15 0.69
CA SER A 66 -18.69 -1.26 1.46
C SER A 66 -19.39 -2.62 1.35
N LYS A 67 -19.21 -3.30 0.21
CA LYS A 67 -19.75 -4.65 -0.06
C LYS A 67 -18.69 -5.75 0.01
N MET A 68 -17.48 -5.42 0.42
CA MET A 68 -16.40 -6.38 0.59
C MET A 68 -16.37 -6.90 2.02
N SER A 69 -15.75 -8.06 2.21
CA SER A 69 -15.53 -8.67 3.52
C SER A 69 -14.22 -9.42 3.51
N GLY A 70 -13.73 -9.82 4.68
CA GLY A 70 -12.56 -10.69 4.70
C GLY A 70 -12.21 -11.27 6.06
N LYS A 71 -11.03 -11.87 6.10
CA LYS A 71 -10.43 -12.45 7.29
C LYS A 71 -8.93 -12.24 7.25
N LEU A 72 -8.32 -11.95 8.40
CA LEU A 72 -6.88 -12.06 8.62
C LEU A 72 -6.57 -13.37 9.34
N ALA A 73 -5.64 -14.15 8.80
CA ALA A 73 -4.92 -15.16 9.55
C ALA A 73 -3.53 -14.62 9.89
N ILE A 74 -3.23 -14.47 11.18
CA ILE A 74 -2.00 -13.88 11.68
C ILE A 74 -1.14 -14.99 12.27
N LEU A 75 0.10 -15.08 11.83
CA LEU A 75 1.09 -16.04 12.30
C LEU A 75 2.25 -15.30 12.96
N ASN A 76 2.39 -15.51 14.27
CA ASN A 76 3.47 -14.98 15.09
C ASN A 76 4.30 -16.15 15.66
N GLY A 77 5.41 -16.47 15.00
CA GLY A 77 6.15 -17.70 15.32
C GLY A 77 5.28 -18.94 15.11
N THR A 78 4.97 -19.66 16.19
CA THR A 78 4.10 -20.84 16.18
C THR A 78 2.65 -20.54 16.50
N GLU A 79 2.33 -19.31 16.94
CA GLU A 79 0.97 -18.90 17.27
C GLU A 79 0.22 -18.50 16.00
N LYS A 80 -1.01 -19.00 15.86
CA LYS A 80 -1.94 -18.62 14.78
C LYS A 80 -3.23 -18.09 15.39
N SER A 81 -3.67 -16.92 14.92
CA SER A 81 -4.99 -16.38 15.21
C SER A 81 -5.72 -16.01 13.92
N GLU A 82 -7.05 -15.98 13.97
CA GLU A 82 -7.91 -15.55 12.88
C GLU A 82 -8.90 -14.49 13.38
N VAL A 83 -9.11 -13.44 12.58
CA VAL A 83 -10.06 -12.37 12.90
C VAL A 83 -10.75 -11.87 11.63
N GLU A 84 -12.03 -11.52 11.72
CA GLU A 84 -12.79 -10.97 10.60
C GLU A 84 -12.39 -9.53 10.28
N LEU A 85 -12.33 -9.23 8.98
CA LEU A 85 -12.25 -7.88 8.43
C LEU A 85 -13.65 -7.43 8.02
N LYS A 86 -14.08 -6.29 8.53
CA LYS A 86 -15.40 -5.70 8.26
C LYS A 86 -15.27 -4.35 7.57
N PRO A 87 -16.18 -4.00 6.65
CA PRO A 87 -16.15 -2.69 6.02
C PRO A 87 -16.47 -1.61 7.06
N VAL A 88 -15.69 -0.53 7.03
CA VAL A 88 -15.86 0.64 7.91
C VAL A 88 -16.08 1.93 7.12
N GLY A 89 -16.33 1.80 5.81
CA GLY A 89 -16.56 2.91 4.87
C GLY A 89 -15.37 3.18 3.96
N GLY A 90 -15.66 3.85 2.84
CA GLY A 90 -14.67 4.13 1.79
C GLY A 90 -14.02 2.86 1.27
N ASN A 91 -12.69 2.84 1.24
CA ASN A 91 -11.89 1.75 0.71
C ASN A 91 -11.26 0.85 1.77
N LYS A 92 -11.84 0.81 2.98
CA LYS A 92 -11.21 0.23 4.17
C LYS A 92 -12.02 -0.93 4.74
N LEU A 93 -11.32 -2.03 5.01
CA LEU A 93 -11.77 -3.09 5.91
C LEU A 93 -10.96 -3.05 7.22
N GLU A 94 -11.57 -3.36 8.35
CA GLU A 94 -10.95 -3.26 9.67
C GLU A 94 -11.23 -4.48 10.55
N ALA A 95 -10.26 -4.84 11.39
CA ALA A 95 -10.37 -5.85 12.43
C ALA A 95 -9.80 -5.30 13.75
N THR A 96 -10.47 -5.55 14.88
CA THR A 96 -9.91 -5.26 16.22
C THR A 96 -8.88 -6.33 16.57
N THR A 97 -7.63 -6.06 16.21
CA THR A 97 -6.49 -6.91 16.51
C THR A 97 -5.20 -6.11 16.38
N LYS A 98 -4.20 -6.47 17.19
CA LYS A 98 -2.87 -5.86 17.09
C LYS A 98 -1.99 -6.67 16.15
N LEU A 99 -1.40 -6.00 15.17
CA LEU A 99 -0.37 -6.61 14.32
C LEU A 99 0.99 -6.52 15.03
N VAL A 100 1.62 -7.68 15.25
CA VAL A 100 3.00 -7.75 15.74
C VAL A 100 3.95 -7.54 14.56
N SER A 101 4.90 -6.62 14.70
CA SER A 101 5.91 -6.36 13.66
C SER A 101 6.64 -7.66 13.28
N GLY A 102 6.77 -7.90 11.99
CA GLY A 102 7.38 -9.11 11.45
C GLY A 102 6.47 -10.34 11.38
N ALA A 103 5.26 -10.31 11.96
CA ALA A 103 4.28 -11.39 11.83
C ALA A 103 3.88 -11.61 10.37
N ARG A 104 3.66 -12.86 9.99
CA ARG A 104 3.11 -13.19 8.67
C ARG A 104 1.60 -13.05 8.74
N VAL A 105 1.01 -12.30 7.83
CA VAL A 105 -0.45 -12.08 7.79
C VAL A 105 -0.97 -12.51 6.44
N VAL A 106 -2.01 -13.34 6.44
CA VAL A 106 -2.74 -13.72 5.23
C VAL A 106 -4.11 -13.07 5.29
N ALA A 107 -4.39 -12.17 4.36
CA ALA A 107 -5.72 -11.60 4.16
C ALA A 107 -6.45 -12.42 3.09
N THR A 108 -7.64 -12.89 3.41
CA THR A 108 -8.59 -13.42 2.43
C THR A 108 -9.73 -12.43 2.31
N VAL A 109 -9.92 -11.86 1.13
CA VAL A 109 -10.93 -10.84 0.84
C VAL A 109 -11.92 -11.39 -0.17
N THR A 110 -13.20 -11.22 0.10
CA THR A 110 -14.28 -11.47 -0.85
C THR A 110 -14.73 -10.11 -1.41
N THR A 111 -14.61 -9.92 -2.72
CA THR A 111 -15.02 -8.68 -3.40
C THR A 111 -16.54 -8.57 -3.50
N ALA A 112 -17.04 -7.42 -3.94
CA ALA A 112 -18.47 -7.19 -4.15
C ALA A 112 -19.07 -8.15 -5.21
N GLU A 113 -18.26 -8.61 -6.16
CA GLU A 113 -18.62 -9.58 -7.20
C GLU A 113 -18.50 -11.04 -6.72
N GLY A 114 -18.14 -11.26 -5.45
CA GLY A 114 -17.97 -12.60 -4.86
C GLY A 114 -16.63 -13.27 -5.18
N LYS A 115 -15.69 -12.56 -5.83
CA LYS A 115 -14.34 -13.09 -6.08
C LYS A 115 -13.54 -13.15 -4.79
N VAL A 116 -12.89 -14.28 -4.53
CA VAL A 116 -12.01 -14.45 -3.37
C VAL A 116 -10.56 -14.17 -3.77
N ILE A 117 -9.91 -13.24 -3.07
CA ILE A 117 -8.52 -12.82 -3.27
C ILE A 117 -7.74 -13.12 -1.99
N THR A 118 -6.58 -13.77 -2.13
CA THR A 118 -5.69 -14.05 -1.00
C THR A 118 -4.41 -13.24 -1.14
N VAL A 119 -4.03 -12.51 -0.10
CA VAL A 119 -2.87 -11.60 -0.08
C VAL A 119 -2.01 -11.90 1.14
N ARG A 120 -0.69 -11.94 0.97
CA ARG A 120 0.26 -12.26 2.04
C ARG A 120 1.14 -11.07 2.36
N PHE A 121 1.19 -10.71 3.64
CA PHE A 121 1.98 -9.60 4.16
C PHE A 121 2.98 -10.08 5.20
N LYS A 122 4.03 -9.29 5.38
CA LYS A 122 4.81 -9.27 6.61
C LYS A 122 4.47 -7.96 7.32
N ALA A 123 3.86 -8.03 8.49
CA ALA A 123 3.43 -6.84 9.22
C ALA A 123 4.63 -5.95 9.57
N LYS A 124 4.40 -4.63 9.57
CA LYS A 124 5.41 -3.63 9.92
C LYS A 124 5.38 -3.32 11.41
#